data_AF-A0A645ICA4-F1
#
_entry.id   AF-A0A645ICA4-F1
#
_cell.length_a   1.000
_cell.length_b   1.000
_cell.length_c   1.000
_cell.angle_alpha   90.00
_cell.angle_beta   90.00
_cell.angle_gamma   90.00
#
_symmetry.space_group_name_H-M   'P 1'
#
loop_
_entity.id
_entity.type
_entity.pdbx_description
1 polymer ?
#
loop_
_entity_poly.entity_id
_entity_poly.type
_entity_poly.pdbx_seq_one_letter_code
_entity_poly.pdbx_strand_id
1 'polypeptide(L)'
;MTLLTLHAAKGLEFKQVFIIGLDEGILPHSRSKDDPEEMAEERRLFYVGITRARDQLYLVRAERRVTYGDFEYCEASRFLDNINLNLLSIQGRRGGSRRESRQDDFSWGGGGGMSTPVSSRKVAFTSNANLAKETRFKPGMRVRNTNWGEGIVLESKIDIDGEETVDVHFESVGFKRVIASLAGLEAVK
;
A
#
# COMPACT_ATOMS: atom_id res chain seq x y z
N MET A 1 -13.78 3.29 -26.72
CA MET A 1 -13.40 3.58 -25.33
C MET A 1 -12.95 5.04 -25.29
N THR A 2 -13.42 5.84 -24.33
CA THR A 2 -13.12 7.27 -24.22
C THR A 2 -12.47 7.55 -22.87
N LEU A 3 -11.39 8.33 -22.85
CA LEU A 3 -10.71 8.77 -21.63
C LEU A 3 -10.85 10.30 -21.54
N LEU A 4 -11.33 10.78 -20.39
CA LEU A 4 -11.60 12.19 -20.14
C LEU A 4 -11.20 12.51 -18.70
N THR A 5 -10.89 13.78 -18.45
CA THR A 5 -10.85 14.31 -17.08
C THR A 5 -12.29 14.51 -16.57
N LEU A 6 -12.49 14.54 -15.25
CA LEU A 6 -13.82 14.79 -14.66
C LEU A 6 -14.44 16.10 -15.18
N HIS A 7 -13.62 17.15 -15.31
CA HIS A 7 -14.04 18.43 -15.87
C HIS A 7 -14.55 18.31 -17.30
N ALA A 8 -13.84 17.57 -18.16
CA ALA A 8 -14.21 17.39 -19.57
C ALA A 8 -15.45 16.49 -19.75
N ALA A 9 -15.83 15.72 -18.73
CA ALA A 9 -17.02 14.88 -18.76
C ALA A 9 -18.33 15.64 -18.51
N LYS A 10 -18.27 16.93 -18.13
CA LYS A 10 -19.46 17.75 -17.85
C LYS A 10 -20.38 17.82 -19.07
N GLY A 11 -21.66 17.49 -18.88
CA GLY A 11 -22.67 17.49 -19.96
C GLY A 11 -22.65 16.25 -20.86
N LEU A 12 -21.72 15.31 -20.64
CA LEU A 12 -21.71 14.00 -21.29
C LEU A 12 -22.34 12.94 -20.40
N GLU A 13 -22.77 11.83 -20.98
CA GLU A 13 -23.30 10.67 -20.25
C GLU A 13 -22.91 9.38 -20.97
N PHE A 14 -22.65 8.33 -20.19
CA PHE A 14 -22.19 7.04 -20.70
C PHE A 14 -22.91 5.90 -19.99
N LYS A 15 -23.12 4.78 -20.70
CA LYS A 15 -23.72 3.57 -20.11
C LYS A 15 -22.89 3.05 -18.93
N GLN A 16 -21.57 3.04 -19.10
CA GLN A 16 -20.62 2.53 -18.12
C GLN A 16 -19.53 3.59 -17.88
N VAL A 17 -19.25 3.90 -16.62
CA VAL A 17 -18.23 4.88 -16.23
C VAL A 17 -17.28 4.27 -15.21
N PHE A 18 -15.98 4.50 -15.41
CA PHE A 18 -14.93 4.15 -14.47
C PHE A 18 -14.33 5.45 -13.93
N ILE A 19 -14.53 5.73 -12.65
CA ILE A 19 -13.82 6.80 -11.95
C ILE A 19 -12.61 6.15 -11.29
N ILE A 20 -11.44 6.47 -11.84
CA ILE A 20 -10.15 5.98 -11.35
C ILE A 20 -9.46 7.05 -10.52
N GLY A 21 -8.54 6.65 -9.63
CA GLY A 21 -7.79 7.63 -8.84
C GLY A 21 -8.49 8.09 -7.58
N LEU A 22 -9.37 7.26 -7.00
CA LEU A 22 -10.06 7.56 -5.74
C LEU A 22 -9.14 7.33 -4.53
N ASP A 23 -8.05 8.08 -4.52
CA ASP A 23 -7.00 8.09 -3.53
C ASP A 23 -6.79 9.53 -3.04
N GLU A 24 -6.47 9.73 -1.77
CA GLU A 24 -6.14 11.06 -1.23
C GLU A 24 -4.95 11.67 -2.00
N GLY A 25 -5.04 12.97 -2.26
CA GLY A 25 -4.05 13.70 -3.05
C GLY A 25 -4.28 13.65 -4.56
N ILE A 26 -5.08 12.69 -5.06
CA ILE A 26 -5.51 12.61 -6.46
C ILE A 26 -6.94 13.11 -6.61
N LEU A 27 -7.88 12.53 -5.86
CA LEU A 27 -9.28 12.94 -5.82
C LEU A 27 -9.82 12.70 -4.41
N PRO A 28 -9.86 13.71 -3.52
CA PRO A 28 -9.60 15.13 -3.79
C PRO A 28 -8.13 15.42 -4.13
N HIS A 29 -7.90 16.37 -5.05
CA HIS A 29 -6.56 16.79 -5.43
C HIS A 29 -5.84 17.45 -4.24
N SER A 30 -4.55 17.15 -4.07
CA SER A 30 -3.71 17.59 -2.93
C SER A 30 -3.79 19.09 -2.61
N ARG A 31 -3.91 19.94 -3.64
CA ARG A 31 -4.03 21.41 -3.49
C ARG A 31 -5.27 21.85 -2.71
N SER A 32 -6.37 21.11 -2.82
CA SER A 32 -7.65 21.43 -2.15
C SER A 32 -7.68 21.06 -0.67
N LYS A 33 -6.63 20.42 -0.14
CA LYS A 33 -6.65 19.80 1.19
C LYS A 33 -6.87 20.80 2.31
N ASP A 34 -6.28 21.99 2.19
CA ASP A 34 -6.24 23.00 3.24
C ASP A 34 -7.28 24.12 3.06
N ASP A 35 -7.99 24.14 1.93
CA ASP A 35 -9.05 25.11 1.62
C ASP A 35 -10.43 24.42 1.58
N PRO A 36 -11.34 24.74 2.51
CA PRO A 36 -12.70 24.19 2.53
C PRO A 36 -13.52 24.45 1.25
N GLU A 37 -13.34 25.59 0.59
CA GLU A 37 -14.06 25.94 -0.64
C GLU A 37 -13.55 25.12 -1.81
N GLU A 38 -12.22 24.96 -1.96
CA GLU A 38 -11.63 24.09 -2.98
C GLU A 38 -12.02 22.62 -2.74
N MET A 39 -12.05 22.18 -1.48
CA MET A 39 -12.51 20.83 -1.12
C MET A 39 -13.99 20.61 -1.47
N ALA A 40 -14.83 21.63 -1.27
CA ALA A 40 -16.22 21.58 -1.69
C ALA A 40 -16.35 21.48 -3.21
N GLU A 41 -15.48 22.14 -3.98
CA GLU A 41 -15.45 22.05 -5.44
C GLU A 41 -15.01 20.67 -5.93
N GLU A 42 -13.97 20.08 -5.36
CA GLU A 42 -13.55 18.70 -5.65
C GLU A 42 -14.68 17.69 -5.38
N ARG A 43 -15.47 17.92 -4.32
CA ARG A 43 -16.65 17.11 -4.02
C ARG A 43 -17.74 17.26 -5.09
N ARG A 44 -17.96 18.48 -5.59
CA ARG A 44 -18.89 18.73 -6.71
C ARG A 44 -18.40 18.03 -7.98
N LEU A 45 -17.09 18.05 -8.26
CA LEU A 45 -16.50 17.33 -9.39
C LEU A 45 -16.72 15.83 -9.29
N PHE A 46 -16.51 15.24 -8.11
CA PHE A 46 -16.78 13.83 -7.88
C PHE A 46 -18.26 13.49 -8.10
N TYR A 47 -19.17 14.30 -7.55
CA TYR A 47 -20.61 14.15 -7.76
C TYR A 47 -21.00 14.23 -9.24
N VAL A 48 -20.46 15.19 -9.99
CA VAL A 48 -20.66 15.29 -11.43
C VAL A 48 -20.18 14.01 -12.11
N GLY A 49 -19.00 13.50 -11.75
CA GLY A 49 -18.46 12.23 -12.24
C GLY A 49 -19.41 11.05 -12.05
N ILE A 50 -19.94 10.88 -10.83
CA ILE A 50 -20.90 9.82 -10.49
C ILE A 50 -22.14 9.90 -11.40
N THR A 51 -22.69 11.10 -11.57
CA THR A 51 -23.92 11.32 -12.35
C THR A 51 -23.72 11.21 -13.87
N ARG A 52 -22.50 10.98 -14.36
CA ARG A 52 -22.28 10.69 -15.80
C ARG A 52 -22.62 9.25 -16.16
N ALA A 53 -22.74 8.35 -15.18
CA ALA A 53 -23.07 6.95 -15.38
C ALA A 53 -24.58 6.73 -15.48
N ARG A 54 -25.03 6.02 -16.52
CA ARG A 54 -26.44 5.64 -16.68
C ARG A 54 -26.76 4.26 -16.10
N ASP A 55 -25.95 3.26 -16.41
CA ASP A 55 -26.26 1.86 -16.06
C ASP A 55 -25.32 1.35 -14.96
N GLN A 56 -24.00 1.55 -15.12
CA GLN A 56 -22.99 1.01 -14.20
C GLN A 56 -21.89 2.04 -13.90
N LEU A 57 -21.53 2.15 -12.63
CA LEU A 57 -20.45 2.99 -12.13
C LEU A 57 -19.42 2.12 -11.41
N TYR A 58 -18.16 2.24 -11.81
CA TYR A 58 -17.03 1.59 -11.16
C TYR A 58 -16.16 2.65 -10.50
N LEU A 59 -15.94 2.48 -9.20
CA LEU A 59 -15.08 3.33 -8.39
C LEU A 59 -13.79 2.56 -8.13
N VAL A 60 -12.68 3.07 -8.65
CA VAL A 60 -11.39 2.37 -8.65
C VAL A 60 -10.34 3.18 -7.91
N ARG A 61 -9.66 2.50 -6.99
CA ARG A 61 -8.56 3.04 -6.21
C ARG A 61 -7.37 2.10 -6.20
N ALA A 62 -6.19 2.63 -5.89
CA ALA A 62 -4.96 1.84 -5.82
C ALA A 62 -4.47 1.73 -4.37
N GLU A 63 -3.87 0.60 -3.98
CA GLU A 63 -3.20 0.49 -2.68
C GLU A 63 -1.81 1.18 -2.71
N ARG A 64 -1.14 1.09 -3.87
CA ARG A 64 0.19 1.65 -4.11
C ARG A 64 0.26 2.26 -5.50
N ARG A 65 0.98 3.37 -5.65
CA ARG A 65 1.26 4.03 -6.93
C ARG A 65 2.75 4.32 -7.05
N VAL A 66 3.25 4.32 -8.29
CA VAL A 66 4.61 4.77 -8.59
C VAL A 66 4.52 6.25 -8.96
N THR A 67 5.14 7.09 -8.14
CA THR A 67 5.26 8.52 -8.37
C THR A 67 6.76 8.83 -8.45
N TYR A 68 7.21 9.40 -9.57
CA TYR A 68 8.65 9.72 -9.81
C TYR A 68 9.64 8.57 -9.55
N GLY A 69 9.22 7.32 -9.74
CA GLY A 69 10.07 6.13 -9.58
C GLY A 69 10.05 5.51 -8.18
N ASP A 70 9.43 6.17 -7.20
CA ASP A 70 9.21 5.61 -5.86
C ASP A 70 7.77 5.13 -5.69
N PHE A 71 7.59 4.07 -4.89
CA PHE A 71 6.26 3.56 -4.56
C PHE A 71 5.73 4.28 -3.33
N GLU A 72 4.58 4.90 -3.48
CA GLU A 72 3.84 5.53 -2.40
C GLU A 72 2.59 4.72 -2.09
N TYR A 73 2.33 4.52 -0.80
CA TYR A 73 1.05 4.00 -0.35
C TYR A 73 -0.02 5.06 -0.51
N CYS A 74 -1.17 4.66 -1.02
CA CYS A 74 -2.28 5.57 -1.25
C CYS A 74 -3.33 5.40 -0.16
N GLU A 75 -3.73 6.50 0.47
CA GLU A 75 -4.89 6.52 1.36
C GLU A 75 -6.20 6.58 0.57
N ALA A 76 -7.27 6.03 1.14
CA ALA A 76 -8.59 6.04 0.49
C ALA A 76 -9.08 7.46 0.36
N SER A 77 -9.62 7.82 -0.81
CA SER A 77 -10.35 9.09 -0.93
C SER A 77 -11.45 9.18 0.13
N ARG A 78 -11.44 10.26 0.90
CA ARG A 78 -12.49 10.61 1.87
C ARG A 78 -13.89 10.66 1.27
N PHE A 79 -14.01 10.80 -0.05
CA PHE A 79 -15.30 10.80 -0.73
C PHE A 79 -15.97 9.42 -0.75
N LEU A 80 -15.19 8.34 -0.59
CA LEU A 80 -15.72 6.99 -0.48
C LEU A 80 -16.51 6.78 0.81
N ASP A 81 -16.09 7.40 1.92
CA ASP A 81 -16.75 7.29 3.22
C ASP A 81 -18.17 7.89 3.22
N ASN A 82 -18.49 8.72 2.23
CA ASN A 82 -19.79 9.37 2.10
C ASN A 82 -20.78 8.51 1.29
N ILE A 83 -20.32 7.40 0.72
CA ILE A 83 -21.16 6.48 -0.03
C ILE A 83 -21.64 5.39 0.92
N ASN A 84 -22.95 5.16 0.93
CA ASN A 84 -23.52 4.07 1.73
C ASN A 84 -22.95 2.73 1.27
N LEU A 85 -22.31 2.00 2.19
CA LEU A 85 -21.67 0.71 1.93
C LEU A 85 -22.66 -0.33 1.38
N ASN A 86 -23.95 -0.23 1.70
CA ASN A 86 -24.98 -1.14 1.18
C ASN A 86 -25.21 -0.99 -0.34
N LEU A 87 -24.75 0.10 -0.94
CA LEU A 87 -24.82 0.35 -2.38
C LEU A 87 -23.57 -0.15 -3.12
N LEU A 88 -22.54 -0.60 -2.40
CA LEU A 88 -21.24 -0.94 -2.97
C LEU A 88 -21.05 -2.46 -3.02
N SER A 89 -20.78 -2.96 -4.23
CA SER A 89 -20.19 -4.28 -4.42
C SER A 89 -18.67 -4.14 -4.42
N ILE A 90 -18.03 -4.45 -3.29
CA ILE A 90 -16.57 -4.31 -3.16
C ILE A 90 -15.89 -5.50 -3.83
N GLN A 91 -15.11 -5.20 -4.87
CA GLN A 91 -14.32 -6.17 -5.62
C GLN A 91 -12.83 -5.81 -5.58
N GLY A 92 -11.97 -6.83 -5.67
CA GLY A 92 -10.51 -6.69 -5.62
C GLY A 92 -9.88 -7.41 -4.43
N ARG A 93 -8.58 -7.71 -4.52
CA ARG A 93 -7.82 -8.29 -3.41
C ARG A 93 -7.77 -7.26 -2.28
N ARG A 94 -8.50 -7.48 -1.19
CA ARG A 94 -8.08 -6.93 0.09
C ARG A 94 -6.69 -7.52 0.33
N GLY A 95 -5.63 -6.72 0.19
CA GLY A 95 -4.36 -7.02 0.82
C GLY A 95 -4.69 -7.50 2.22
N GLY A 96 -4.23 -8.71 2.54
CA GLY A 96 -4.81 -9.57 3.57
C GLY A 96 -5.19 -8.80 4.83
N SER A 97 -6.35 -9.17 5.40
CA SER A 97 -6.79 -8.81 6.74
C SER A 97 -5.68 -8.13 7.54
N ARG A 98 -5.79 -6.82 7.70
CA ARG A 98 -5.12 -6.11 8.80
C ARG A 98 -5.46 -6.95 10.02
N ARG A 99 -4.54 -7.82 10.43
CA ARG A 99 -4.50 -8.31 11.80
C ARG A 99 -4.37 -7.01 12.54
N GLU A 100 -5.50 -6.60 13.09
CA GLU A 100 -5.58 -5.74 14.24
C GLU A 100 -4.62 -6.34 15.24
N SER A 101 -3.36 -5.90 15.16
CA SER A 101 -2.40 -6.00 16.24
C SER A 101 -3.04 -5.15 17.31
N ARG A 102 -3.84 -5.86 18.12
CA ARG A 102 -4.25 -5.46 19.45
C ARG A 102 -3.08 -4.70 20.06
N GLN A 103 -3.41 -3.54 20.60
CA GLN A 103 -2.61 -2.82 21.58
C GLN A 103 -1.87 -3.84 22.45
N ASP A 104 -0.56 -3.98 22.23
CA ASP A 104 0.30 -4.50 23.28
C ASP A 104 0.94 -3.27 23.92
N ASP A 105 0.43 -3.01 25.12
CA ASP A 105 0.80 -1.96 26.05
C ASP A 105 2.31 -1.75 26.12
N PHE A 106 2.72 -0.53 25.81
CA PHE A 106 3.94 0.05 26.34
C PHE A 106 3.77 0.24 27.86
N SER A 107 4.39 -0.63 28.65
CA SER A 107 4.65 -0.38 30.07
C SER A 107 6.14 -0.51 30.37
N TRP A 108 6.82 0.64 30.49
CA TRP A 108 8.11 0.77 31.16
C TRP A 108 7.89 0.81 32.68
N GLY A 109 8.46 -0.14 33.42
CA GLY A 109 8.43 -0.13 34.89
C GLY A 109 8.94 -1.44 35.48
N GLY A 110 9.99 -1.38 36.30
CA GLY A 110 10.78 -2.53 36.73
C GLY A 110 10.25 -3.28 37.96
N GLY A 111 11.01 -4.33 38.33
CA GLY A 111 10.95 -4.97 39.64
C GLY A 111 10.57 -6.45 39.62
N GLY A 112 11.59 -7.33 39.68
CA GLY A 112 11.65 -8.53 40.51
C GLY A 112 10.58 -9.63 40.40
N GLY A 113 11.04 -10.85 40.06
CA GLY A 113 10.64 -12.04 40.82
C GLY A 113 9.88 -13.16 40.09
N MET A 114 10.57 -14.30 39.99
CA MET A 114 10.08 -15.68 40.18
C MET A 114 9.14 -16.36 39.16
N SER A 115 9.78 -17.23 38.37
CA SER A 115 9.37 -18.56 37.85
C SER A 115 7.96 -19.11 38.10
N THR A 116 7.35 -19.67 37.04
CA THR A 116 7.14 -21.14 36.89
C THR A 116 6.74 -21.51 35.44
N PRO A 117 7.01 -22.76 34.98
CA PRO A 117 6.95 -23.13 33.57
C PRO A 117 5.71 -23.98 33.23
N VAL A 118 5.00 -23.71 32.13
CA VAL A 118 3.98 -24.65 31.61
C VAL A 118 3.98 -24.70 30.07
N SER A 119 4.48 -25.84 29.59
CA SER A 119 3.98 -26.65 28.47
C SER A 119 3.78 -26.02 27.09
N SER A 120 4.84 -26.08 26.27
CA SER A 120 4.77 -25.98 24.81
C SER A 120 4.05 -27.19 24.20
N ARG A 121 2.76 -27.05 23.87
CA ARG A 121 2.10 -27.95 22.90
C ARG A 121 2.55 -27.56 21.50
N LYS A 122 3.39 -28.40 20.89
CA LYS A 122 3.67 -28.37 19.46
C LYS A 122 2.38 -28.73 18.71
N VAL A 123 1.77 -27.74 18.04
CA VAL A 123 0.81 -28.01 16.96
C VAL A 123 1.63 -28.10 15.69
N ALA A 124 1.74 -29.32 15.18
CA ALA A 124 2.38 -29.61 13.90
C ALA A 124 1.54 -28.96 12.77
N PHE A 125 2.11 -27.97 12.10
CA PHE A 125 1.64 -27.55 10.79
C PHE A 125 2.39 -28.36 9.75
N THR A 126 1.66 -29.27 9.10
CA THR A 126 2.08 -29.94 7.88
C THR A 126 2.33 -28.88 6.81
N SER A 127 3.60 -28.59 6.53
CA SER A 127 3.99 -27.75 5.42
C SER A 127 3.70 -28.50 4.12
N ASN A 128 2.69 -28.03 3.38
CA ASN A 128 2.62 -28.32 1.96
C ASN A 128 3.85 -27.70 1.30
N ALA A 129 4.81 -28.55 0.98
CA ALA A 129 5.93 -28.24 0.13
C ALA A 129 5.40 -27.86 -1.25
N ASN A 130 5.52 -26.57 -1.59
CA ASN A 130 5.54 -26.09 -2.97
C ASN A 130 6.53 -24.93 -3.06
N LEU A 131 7.69 -25.25 -3.66
CA LEU A 131 8.79 -24.38 -4.12
C LEU A 131 8.85 -22.97 -3.51
N ALA A 132 9.43 -22.84 -2.31
CA ALA A 132 9.98 -21.56 -1.88
C ALA A 132 11.34 -21.39 -2.56
N LYS A 133 11.43 -20.53 -3.58
CA LYS A 133 12.72 -19.92 -3.94
C LYS A 133 13.22 -19.21 -2.70
N GLU A 134 14.40 -19.58 -2.22
CA GLU A 134 15.01 -18.96 -1.03
C GLU A 134 15.39 -17.51 -1.37
N THR A 135 14.94 -16.56 -0.55
CA THR A 135 15.39 -15.16 -0.65
C THR A 135 16.83 -15.05 -0.16
N ARG A 136 17.70 -14.38 -0.92
CA ARG A 136 19.10 -14.16 -0.54
C ARG A 136 19.23 -13.14 0.60
N PHE A 137 18.30 -12.21 0.69
CA PHE A 137 18.31 -11.17 1.72
C PHE A 137 17.13 -11.36 2.69
N LYS A 138 17.42 -11.24 3.99
CA LYS A 138 16.44 -11.32 5.07
C LYS A 138 16.24 -9.95 5.70
N PRO A 139 15.01 -9.62 6.15
CA PRO A 139 14.75 -8.45 6.99
C PRO A 139 15.74 -8.37 8.17
N GLY A 140 16.29 -7.19 8.40
CA GLY A 140 17.30 -6.90 9.43
C GLY A 140 18.75 -7.12 9.00
N MET A 141 19.03 -7.67 7.81
CA MET A 141 20.40 -7.80 7.32
C MET A 141 21.01 -6.45 6.95
N ARG A 142 22.28 -6.22 7.29
CA ARG A 142 23.05 -5.09 6.80
C ARG A 142 23.57 -5.39 5.40
N VAL A 143 23.38 -4.45 4.48
CA VAL A 143 23.84 -4.55 3.09
C VAL A 143 24.61 -3.30 2.72
N ARG A 144 25.58 -3.45 1.84
CA ARG A 144 26.37 -2.35 1.30
C ARG A 144 26.20 -2.29 -0.21
N ASN A 145 26.13 -1.07 -0.72
CA ASN A 145 26.10 -0.76 -2.15
C ASN A 145 27.18 0.28 -2.47
N THR A 146 27.80 0.16 -3.65
CA THR A 146 28.88 1.07 -4.09
C THR A 146 28.43 2.52 -4.25
N ASN A 147 27.18 2.76 -4.65
CA ASN A 147 26.61 4.09 -4.89
C ASN A 147 25.93 4.68 -3.65
N TRP A 148 25.35 3.83 -2.78
CA TRP A 148 24.49 4.26 -1.67
C TRP A 148 25.05 3.95 -0.27
N GLY A 149 26.23 3.35 -0.19
CA GLY A 149 26.86 3.04 1.09
C GLY A 149 26.15 1.90 1.83
N GLU A 150 26.18 1.93 3.16
CA GLU A 150 25.56 0.91 4.00
C GLU A 150 24.08 1.18 4.25
N GLY A 151 23.31 0.10 4.35
CA GLY A 151 21.88 0.13 4.63
C GLY A 151 21.39 -1.13 5.31
N ILE A 152 20.15 -1.09 5.79
CA ILE A 152 19.49 -2.21 6.46
C ILE A 152 18.32 -2.68 5.61
N VAL A 153 18.25 -3.98 5.34
CA VAL A 153 17.14 -4.61 4.65
C VAL A 153 15.92 -4.55 5.56
N LEU A 154 14.85 -3.92 5.10
CA LEU A 154 13.57 -3.87 5.79
C LEU A 154 12.68 -5.05 5.39
N GLU A 155 12.65 -5.37 4.09
CA GLU A 155 11.80 -6.42 3.54
C GLU A 155 12.47 -7.04 2.29
N SER A 156 12.25 -8.33 2.06
CA SER A 156 12.61 -9.01 0.80
C SER A 156 11.43 -9.85 0.35
N LYS A 157 11.01 -9.66 -0.91
CA LYS A 157 9.89 -10.38 -1.53
C LYS A 157 10.28 -10.86 -2.92
N ILE A 158 9.84 -12.06 -3.28
CA ILE A 158 9.95 -12.56 -4.65
C ILE A 158 8.68 -12.16 -5.39
N ASP A 159 8.83 -11.35 -6.43
CA ASP A 159 7.71 -10.93 -7.26
C ASP A 159 7.25 -12.09 -8.17
N ILE A 160 6.09 -11.92 -8.83
CA ILE A 160 5.43 -12.96 -9.63
C ILE A 160 6.33 -13.47 -10.78
N ASP A 161 7.23 -12.61 -11.28
CA ASP A 161 8.21 -12.91 -12.31
C ASP A 161 9.44 -13.68 -11.78
N GLY A 162 9.48 -13.96 -10.47
CA GLY A 162 10.50 -14.76 -9.82
C GLY A 162 11.78 -14.01 -9.48
N GLU A 163 11.78 -12.69 -9.61
CA GLU A 163 12.85 -11.78 -9.20
C GLU A 163 12.69 -11.37 -7.73
N GLU A 164 13.81 -11.25 -7.03
CA GLU A 164 13.83 -10.85 -5.61
C GLU A 164 13.96 -9.33 -5.50
N THR A 165 12.91 -8.69 -5.01
CA THR A 165 12.85 -7.26 -4.74
C THR A 165 13.12 -7.02 -3.26
N VAL A 166 14.10 -6.18 -2.97
CA VAL A 166 14.61 -5.89 -1.62
C VAL A 166 14.40 -4.42 -1.30
N ASP A 167 13.77 -4.17 -0.16
CA ASP A 167 13.59 -2.84 0.40
C ASP A 167 14.71 -2.59 1.41
N VAL A 168 15.53 -1.56 1.15
CA VAL A 168 16.71 -1.23 1.96
C VAL A 168 16.63 0.23 2.39
N HIS A 169 16.90 0.49 3.66
CA HIS A 169 17.14 1.84 4.15
C HIS A 169 18.64 2.11 4.23
N PHE A 170 19.15 2.92 3.32
CA PHE A 170 20.55 3.36 3.30
C PHE A 170 20.76 4.59 4.18
N GLU A 171 21.90 4.65 4.86
CA GLU A 171 22.24 5.80 5.72
C GLU A 171 22.47 7.08 4.92
N SER A 172 22.93 6.96 3.66
CA SER A 172 23.28 8.12 2.81
C SER A 172 22.11 8.68 1.99
N VAL A 173 21.22 7.82 1.50
CA VAL A 173 20.12 8.20 0.58
C VAL A 173 18.72 7.88 1.12
N GLY A 174 18.63 7.27 2.30
CA GLY A 174 17.38 6.83 2.88
C GLY A 174 16.82 5.57 2.21
N PHE A 175 15.49 5.49 2.12
CA PHE A 175 14.79 4.31 1.61
C PHE A 175 14.98 4.09 0.10
N LYS A 176 15.31 2.86 -0.30
CA LYS A 176 15.39 2.42 -1.69
C LYS A 176 14.86 0.99 -1.84
N ARG A 177 13.99 0.80 -2.85
CA ARG A 177 13.56 -0.52 -3.33
C ARG A 177 14.37 -0.89 -4.56
N VAL A 178 15.00 -2.06 -4.53
CA VAL A 178 15.92 -2.50 -5.58
C VAL A 178 15.76 -3.97 -5.88
N ILE A 179 16.02 -4.39 -7.11
CA ILE A 179 16.02 -5.81 -7.49
C ILE A 179 17.39 -6.38 -7.11
N ALA A 180 17.42 -7.42 -6.27
CA ALA A 180 18.63 -7.99 -5.69
C ALA A 180 19.73 -8.29 -6.72
N SER A 181 19.34 -8.77 -7.91
CA SER A 181 20.26 -9.12 -9.01
C SER A 181 20.89 -7.90 -9.70
N LEU A 182 20.21 -6.76 -9.72
CA LEU A 182 20.65 -5.53 -10.39
C LEU A 182 21.30 -4.53 -9.44
N ALA A 183 21.00 -4.66 -8.15
CA ALA A 183 21.37 -3.69 -7.13
C ALA A 183 22.82 -3.83 -6.64
N GLY A 184 23.54 -4.90 -6.98
CA GLY A 184 24.91 -5.11 -6.51
C GLY A 184 25.05 -5.00 -4.99
N LEU A 185 24.10 -5.58 -4.23
CA LEU A 185 24.11 -5.54 -2.77
C LEU A 185 25.07 -6.60 -2.21
N GLU A 186 25.97 -6.17 -1.34
CA GLU A 186 26.87 -7.04 -0.59
C GLU A 186 26.41 -7.14 0.86
N ALA A 187 26.20 -8.35 1.37
CA ALA A 187 25.85 -8.54 2.78
C ALA A 187 27.05 -8.22 3.67
N VAL A 188 26.89 -7.25 4.58
CA VAL A 188 27.89 -6.92 5.60
C VAL A 188 27.55 -7.70 6.86
N LYS A 189 28.53 -8.43 7.39
CA LYS A 189 28.37 -9.35 8.52
C LYS A 189 28.35 -8.61 9.86
#